data_AF-A0A3A5W1W4-F1
#
_entry.id   AF-A0A3A5W1W4-F1
#
_cell.length_a   1.000
_cell.length_b   1.000
_cell.length_c   1.000
_cell.angle_alpha   90.00
_cell.angle_beta   90.00
_cell.angle_gamma   90.00
#
_symmetry.space_group_name_H-M   'P 1'
#
loop_
_entity.id
_entity.type
_entity.pdbx_description
1 polymer ?
#
loop_
_entity_poly.entity_id
_entity_poly.type
_entity_poly.pdbx_seq_one_letter_code
_entity_poly.pdbx_strand_id
1 'polypeptide(L)' 'MSEKEDEILRMAAIAAVLAMLSQSGDDPSQIARKPGLAWSQDHRRMNTGKSSLMHQRASRSPWK' A
#
# COMPACT_ATOMS: atom_id res chain seq x y z
N MET A 1 -32.48 16.24 17.26
CA MET A 1 -32.11 15.29 16.20
C MET A 1 -33.29 14.38 15.97
N SER A 2 -33.63 14.12 14.72
CA SER A 2 -34.69 13.18 14.35
C SER A 2 -34.24 11.75 14.65
N GLU A 3 -35.13 10.88 15.12
CA GLU A 3 -34.83 9.45 15.37
C GLU A 3 -34.14 8.78 14.17
N LYS A 4 -34.52 9.15 12.94
CA LYS A 4 -33.85 8.68 11.71
C LYS A 4 -32.40 9.14 11.58
N GLU A 5 -32.08 10.36 12.00
CA GLU A 5 -30.70 10.86 11.99
C GLU A 5 -29.84 10.07 12.96
N ASP A 6 -30.39 9.76 14.14
CA ASP A 6 -29.74 8.94 15.17
C ASP A 6 -29.46 7.52 14.68
N GLU A 7 -30.43 6.88 14.00
CA GLU A 7 -30.27 5.57 13.38
C GLU A 7 -29.19 5.57 12.29
N ILE A 8 -29.19 6.58 11.41
CA ILE A 8 -28.19 6.74 10.35
C ILE A 8 -26.79 6.91 10.97
N LEU A 9 -26.65 7.74 12.00
CA LEU A 9 -25.38 7.97 12.66
C LEU A 9 -24.85 6.72 13.38
N ARG A 10 -25.73 5.94 14.01
CA ARG A 10 -25.35 4.66 14.63
C ARG A 10 -24.88 3.66 13.58
N MET A 11 -25.59 3.53 12.46
CA MET A 11 -25.19 2.65 11.37
C MET A 11 -23.85 3.10 10.76
N ALA A 12 -23.66 4.41 10.54
CA ALA A 12 -22.41 4.97 10.04
C ALA A 12 -21.23 4.72 11.00
N ALA A 13 -21.45 4.85 12.32
CA ALA A 13 -20.44 4.55 13.32
C ALA A 13 -20.03 3.07 13.30
N ILE A 14 -20.99 2.15 13.23
CA ILE A 14 -20.73 0.71 13.11
C ILE A 14 -19.95 0.40 11.83
N ALA A 15 -20.38 0.96 10.69
CA ALA A 15 -19.71 0.80 9.41
C ALA A 15 -18.27 1.33 9.44
N ALA A 16 -18.03 2.47 10.09
CA ALA A 16 -16.69 3.06 10.24
C ALA A 16 -15.75 2.16 11.06
N VAL A 17 -16.23 1.57 12.16
CA VAL A 17 -15.45 0.62 12.96
C VAL A 17 -15.10 -0.62 12.14
N LEU A 18 -16.07 -1.20 11.42
CA LEU A 18 -15.83 -2.34 10.54
C LEU A 18 -14.84 -1.98 9.41
N ALA A 19 -14.94 -0.77 8.85
CA ALA A 19 -14.00 -0.28 7.84
C ALA A 19 -12.57 -0.15 8.39
N MET A 20 -12.40 0.40 9.60
CA MET A 20 -11.09 0.47 10.25
C MET A 20 -10.51 -0.91 10.51
N LEU A 21 -11.31 -1.87 11.00
CA LEU A 21 -10.85 -3.23 11.27
C LEU A 21 -10.48 -3.98 9.98
N SER A 22 -11.26 -3.81 8.91
CA SER A 22 -10.97 -4.42 7.60
C SER A 22 -9.78 -3.78 6.88
N GLN A 23 -9.49 -2.49 7.13
CA GLN A 23 -8.32 -1.78 6.60
C GLN A 23 -7.06 -1.93 7.48
N SER A 24 -7.13 -2.66 8.61
CA SER A 24 -6.00 -2.88 9.53
C SER A 24 -4.95 -3.86 8.99
N GLY A 25 -4.71 -3.86 7.69
CA GLY A 25 -3.76 -4.72 7.00
C GLY A 25 -3.41 -4.19 5.62
N ASP A 26 -2.48 -4.87 4.96
CA ASP A 26 -2.18 -4.58 3.55
C ASP A 26 -3.43 -4.77 2.70
N ASP A 27 -3.85 -3.71 2.00
CA ASP A 27 -4.96 -3.79 1.05
C ASP A 27 -4.69 -4.91 0.04
N PRO A 28 -5.50 -5.99 0.03
CA PRO A 28 -5.29 -7.13 -0.85
C PRO A 28 -5.32 -6.74 -2.32
N SER A 29 -6.02 -5.66 -2.69
CA SER A 29 -6.01 -5.12 -4.04
C SER A 29 -4.66 -4.52 -4.45
N GLN A 30 -3.82 -4.12 -3.49
CA GLN A 30 -2.50 -3.53 -3.73
C GLN A 30 -1.36 -4.54 -3.63
N ILE A 31 -1.58 -5.76 -3.11
CA ILE A 31 -0.51 -6.76 -2.90
C ILE A 31 0.24 -7.04 -4.20
N ALA A 32 -0.46 -7.21 -5.33
CA ALA A 32 0.16 -7.47 -6.63
C ALA A 32 0.92 -6.27 -7.23
N ARG A 33 0.69 -5.05 -6.72
CA ARG A 33 1.35 -3.82 -7.16
C ARG A 33 2.64 -3.54 -6.39
N LYS A 34 2.86 -4.23 -5.26
CA LYS A 34 4.09 -4.08 -4.49
C LYS A 34 5.25 -4.66 -5.29
N PRO A 35 6.40 -3.98 -5.36
CA PRO A 35 7.53 -4.44 -6.16
C PRO A 35 8.20 -5.72 -5.59
N GLY A 36 7.77 -6.23 -4.45
CA GLY A 36 8.30 -7.46 -3.83
C GLY A 36 9.60 -7.22 -3.06
N LEU A 37 10.29 -8.29 -2.68
CA LEU A 37 11.56 -8.23 -1.94
C LEU A 37 12.65 -7.53 -2.77
N ALA A 38 13.61 -6.91 -2.08
CA ALA A 38 14.74 -6.24 -2.74
C ALA A 38 15.52 -7.19 -3.68
N TRP A 39 15.70 -8.45 -3.29
CA TRP A 39 16.37 -9.48 -4.10
C TRP A 39 15.59 -9.81 -5.38
N SER A 40 14.26 -9.99 -5.31
CA SER A 40 13.46 -10.32 -6.50
C SER A 40 13.37 -9.13 -7.46
N GLN A 41 13.36 -7.90 -6.92
CA GLN A 41 13.49 -6.69 -7.71
C GLN A 41 14.84 -6.63 -8.43
N ASP A 42 15.95 -6.84 -7.71
CA ASP A 42 17.30 -6.82 -8.27
C ASP A 42 17.48 -7.90 -9.36
N HIS A 43 17.01 -9.12 -9.09
CA HIS A 43 17.07 -10.23 -10.05
C HIS A 43 16.27 -9.92 -11.33
N ARG A 44 15.06 -9.37 -11.24
CA ARG A 44 14.30 -8.92 -12.43
C ARG A 44 15.03 -7.83 -13.21
N ARG A 45 15.73 -6.92 -12.52
CA ARG A 45 16.52 -5.87 -13.18
C ARG A 45 17.70 -6.48 -13.93
N MET A 46 18.46 -7.36 -13.30
CA MET A 46 19.59 -8.04 -13.93
C MET A 46 19.13 -8.85 -15.16
N ASN A 47 18.04 -9.62 -15.05
CA ASN A 47 17.50 -10.40 -16.17
C ASN A 47 16.97 -9.55 -17.32
N THR A 48 16.63 -8.29 -17.08
CA THR A 48 16.20 -7.33 -18.10
C THR A 48 17.32 -6.40 -18.56
N GLY A 49 18.59 -6.70 -18.20
CA GLY A 49 19.76 -5.91 -18.61
C GLY A 49 19.87 -4.54 -17.92
N LYS A 50 19.11 -4.31 -16.85
CA LYS A 50 19.18 -3.07 -16.06
C LYS A 50 20.27 -3.16 -15.00
N SER A 51 20.80 -2.01 -14.60
CA SER A 51 21.71 -1.90 -13.47
C SER A 51 21.05 -2.35 -12.16
N SER A 52 21.88 -2.84 -11.23
CA SER A 52 21.45 -3.30 -9.91
C SER A 52 20.57 -2.26 -9.19
N LEU A 53 19.63 -2.75 -8.39
CA LEU A 53 18.73 -1.95 -7.56
C LEU A 53 19.49 -0.94 -6.68
N MET A 54 20.65 -1.32 -6.15
CA MET A 54 21.50 -0.42 -5.36
C MET A 54 22.04 0.74 -6.21
N HIS A 55 22.57 0.43 -7.40
CA HIS A 55 23.08 1.44 -8.31
C HIS A 55 21.97 2.41 -8.75
N GLN A 56 20.77 1.90 -9.05
CA GLN A 56 19.62 2.75 -9.41
C GLN A 56 19.18 3.66 -8.27
N ARG A 57 19.24 3.18 -7.01
CA ARG A 57 18.90 4.01 -5.84
C ARG A 57 19.94 5.09 -5.62
N ALA A 58 21.22 4.75 -5.74
CA ALA A 58 22.32 5.70 -5.62
C ALA A 58 22.29 6.76 -6.73
N SER A 59 21.90 6.39 -7.96
CA SER A 59 21.81 7.33 -9.08
C SER A 59 20.73 8.41 -8.92
N ARG A 60 19.79 8.21 -7.98
CA ARG A 60 18.72 9.19 -7.66
C ARG A 60 19.07 10.07 -6.46
N SER A 61 20.23 9.88 -5.84
CA SER A 61 20.70 10.77 -4.78
C SER A 61 20.95 12.16 -5.38
N PRO A 62 20.35 13.23 -4.81
CA PRO A 62 20.64 14.61 -5.23
C PRO A 62 22.06 15.03 -4.82
N TRP A 63 22.64 14.35 -3.84
CA TRP A 63 24.02 14.51 -3.41
C TRP A 63 24.90 13.56 -4.20
N LYS A 64 25.13 13.90 -5.47
CA LYS A 64 26.28 13.42 -6.24
C LYS A 64 27.36 14.50 -6.21
#